data_AF-A0A645HZM9-F1
#
_entry.id   AF-A0A645HZM9-F1
#
_cell.length_a   1.000
_cell.length_b   1.000
_cell.length_c   1.000
_cell.angle_alpha   90.00
_cell.angle_beta   90.00
_cell.angle_gamma   90.00
#
_symmetry.space_group_name_H-M   'P 1'
#
loop_
_entity.id
_entity.type
_entity.pdbx_description
1 polymer ?
#
loop_
_entity_poly.entity_id
_entity_poly.type
_entity_poly.pdbx_seq_one_letter_code
_entity_poly.pdbx_strand_id
1 'polypeptide(L)' 'MQADEQGVVVACGQGGLRFTELQRPGSRRMAAGEFLRGFAVNGGERFTLPEPADS' A
#
# COMPACT_ATOMS: atom_id res chain seq x y z
N MET A 1 9.45 -3.95 -0.94
CA MET A 1 8.01 -4.01 -0.60
C MET A 1 7.60 -5.47 -0.57
N GLN A 2 6.83 -5.89 0.43
CA GLN A 2 6.20 -7.22 0.53
C GLN A 2 4.69 -7.03 0.73
N ALA A 3 3.86 -7.92 0.19
CA ALA A 3 2.42 -7.89 0.40
C ALA A 3 1.90 -9.31 0.64
N ASP A 4 1.20 -9.51 1.74
CA ASP A 4 0.57 -10.78 2.12
C ASP A 4 -0.73 -10.52 2.88
N GLU A 5 -1.45 -11.61 3.23
CA GLU A 5 -2.75 -11.51 3.90
C GLU A 5 -2.70 -10.73 5.22
N GLN A 6 -1.55 -10.68 5.88
CA GLN A 6 -1.36 -9.98 7.15
C GLN A 6 -1.00 -8.50 6.98
N GLY A 7 -0.59 -8.07 5.78
CA GLY A 7 -0.24 -6.68 5.55
C GLY A 7 0.57 -6.39 4.29
N VAL A 8 0.67 -5.10 3.98
CA VAL A 8 1.61 -4.56 3.00
C VAL A 8 2.77 -3.90 3.75
N VAL A 9 4.00 -4.38 3.53
CA VAL A 9 5.22 -3.79 4.09
C VAL A 9 5.88 -2.90 3.05
N VAL A 10 5.98 -1.61 3.39
CA VAL A 10 6.66 -0.61 2.58
C VAL A 10 8.00 -0.28 3.24
N ALA A 11 9.07 -0.26 2.46
CA ALA A 11 10.38 0.15 2.94
C ALA A 11 10.35 1.66 3.25
N CYS A 12 10.88 2.03 4.42
CA CYS A 12 11.03 3.42 4.83
C CYS A 12 12.50 3.83 4.77
N GLY A 13 12.82 5.08 5.14
CA GLY A 13 14.20 5.55 5.20
C GLY A 13 15.11 4.63 6.02
N GLN A 14 14.57 3.99 7.06
CA GLN A 14 15.14 2.85 7.77
C GLN A 14 14.02 1.84 8.08
N GLY A 15 14.30 0.55 7.93
CA GLY A 15 13.32 -0.51 8.16
C GLY A 15 12.12 -0.45 7.21
N GLY A 16 10.94 -0.81 7.72
CA GLY A 16 9.70 -0.74 6.96
C GLY A 16 8.46 -0.63 7.85
N LEU A 17 7.38 -0.12 7.28
CA LEU A 17 6.08 0.02 7.92
C LEU A 17 5.11 -1.01 7.34
N ARG A 18 4.44 -1.77 8.22
CA ARG A 18 3.39 -2.71 7.85
C ARG A 18 2.02 -2.05 7.96
N PHE A 19 1.33 -1.94 6.83
CA PHE A 19 -0.07 -1.52 6.76
C PHE A 19 -0.97 -2.75 6.89
N THR A 20 -1.75 -2.80 7.96
CA THR A 20 -2.70 -3.90 8.25
C THR A 20 -4.12 -3.58 7.80
N GLU A 21 -4.45 -2.30 7.63
CA GLU A 21 -5.71 -1.81 7.10
C GLU A 21 -5.46 -0.80 5.97
N LEU A 22 -6.23 -0.91 4.89
CA LEU A 22 -6.13 -0.06 3.71
C LEU A 22 -7.52 0.35 3.21
N GLN A 23 -7.58 1.31 2.29
CA GLN A 23 -8.82 1.68 1.62
C GLN A 23 -8.55 1.92 0.13
N ARG A 24 -9.54 1.60 -0.71
CA ARG A 24 -9.59 2.09 -2.08
C ARG A 24 -10.13 3.53 -2.10
N PRO A 25 -9.82 4.33 -3.13
CA PRO A 25 -10.46 5.63 -3.31
C PRO A 25 -11.98 5.53 -3.18
N GLY A 26 -12.59 6.35 -2.33
CA GLY A 26 -14.04 6.38 -2.10
C GLY A 26 -14.63 5.17 -1.35
N SER A 27 -13.83 4.27 -0.79
CA SER A 27 -14.30 3.08 -0.06
C SER A 27 -14.06 3.18 1.44
N ARG A 28 -14.72 2.30 2.23
CA ARG A 28 -14.38 2.08 3.64
C ARG A 28 -12.98 1.50 3.82
N ARG A 29 -12.44 1.62 5.03
CA ARG A 29 -11.26 0.87 5.48
C ARG A 29 -11.56 -0.63 5.52
N MET A 30 -10.56 -1.44 5.20
CA MET A 30 -10.65 -2.90 5.19
C MET A 30 -9.30 -3.52 5.54
N ALA A 31 -9.31 -4.80 5.95
CA ALA A 31 -8.09 -5.54 6.23
C ALA A 31 -7.22 -5.72 4.98
N ALA A 32 -5.90 -5.82 5.15
CA ALA A 32 -4.96 -5.95 4.03
C ALA A 32 -5.25 -7.14 3.10
N GLY A 33 -5.60 -8.30 3.65
CA GLY A 33 -6.02 -9.45 2.84
C GLY A 33 -7.28 -9.20 2.00
N GLU A 34 -8.26 -8.45 2.53
CA GLU A 34 -9.46 -8.03 1.77
C GLU A 34 -9.07 -7.06 0.64
N PHE A 35 -8.20 -6.09 0.96
CA PHE A 35 -7.70 -5.13 -0.02
C PHE A 35 -6.94 -5.82 -1.16
N LEU A 36 -5.99 -6.72 -0.85
CA LEU A 36 -5.12 -7.37 -1.84
C LEU A 36 -5.85 -8.30 -2.80
N ARG A 37 -6.98 -8.90 -2.37
CA ARG A 37 -7.84 -9.71 -3.25
C ARG A 37 -8.53 -8.88 -4.34
N GLY A 38 -8.83 -7.61 -4.06
CA GLY A 38 -9.49 -6.70 -5.01
C GLY A 38 -8.55 -5.68 -5.66
N PHE A 39 -7.34 -5.51 -5.14
CA PHE A 39 -6.33 -4.57 -5.61
C PHE A 39 -4.93 -5.11 -5.32
N ALA A 40 -4.33 -5.77 -6.31
CA ALA A 40 -3.03 -6.39 -6.15
C ALA A 40 -1.94 -5.33 -5.94
N VAL A 41 -1.11 -5.56 -4.92
CA VAL A 41 0.15 -4.86 -4.71
C VAL A 41 1.25 -5.91 -4.75
N ASN A 42 2.19 -5.74 -5.66
CA ASN A 42 3.26 -6.70 -5.92
C ASN A 42 4.57 -6.28 -5.25
N GLY A 43 5.34 -7.28 -4.82
CA GLY A 43 6.68 -7.02 -4.31
C GLY A 43 7.54 -6.32 -5.36
N GLY A 44 8.13 -5.17 -4.98
CA GLY A 44 9.00 -4.38 -5.85
C GLY A 44 8.36 -3.10 -6.41
N GLU A 45 7.03 -2.96 -6.30
CA GLU A 45 6.37 -1.69 -6.64
C GLU A 45 6.82 -0.56 -5.72
N ARG A 46 6.72 0.68 -6.21
CA ARG A 46 7.13 1.90 -5.49
C ARG A 46 5.99 2.90 -5.49
N PHE A 47 5.63 3.38 -4.31
CA PHE A 47 4.78 4.56 -4.18
C PHE A 47 5.60 5.80 -4.51
N THR A 48 5.10 6.58 -5.46
CA THR A 48 5.69 7.87 -5.83
C THR A 48 4.84 9.00 -5.28
N LEU A 49 5.46 10.15 -5.06
CA LEU A 49 4.69 11.37 -4.93
C LEU A 49 4.01 11.66 -6.28
N PRO A 50 2.80 12.25 -6.29
CA PRO A 50 2.28 12.81 -7.52
C PRO A 50 3.28 13.83 -8.06
N GLU A 51 3.38 13.94 -9.38
CA GLU A 51 4.12 15.07 -9.96
C GLU A 51 3.54 16.37 -9.39
N PRO A 52 4.39 17.30 -8.95
CA PRO A 52 3.89 18.60 -8.53
C PRO A 52 3.11 19.17 -9.73
N ALA A 53 1.84 19.54 -9.51
CA ALA A 53 1.10 20.28 -10.52
C ALA A 53 1.93 21.52 -10.85
N ASP A 54 2.27 21.70 -12.13
CA ASP A 54 3.12 22.76 -12.67
C ASP A 54 3.02 24.04 -11.83
N SER A 55 4.17 24.50 -11.33
CA SER A 55 4.27 25.67 -10.45
C SER A 55 4.07 26.99 -11.19
#